data_AF-A0A965J9A7-F1
#
_entry.id   AF-A0A965J9A7-F1
#
_cell.length_a   1.000
_cell.length_b   1.000
_cell.length_c   1.000
_cell.angle_alpha   90.00
_cell.angle_beta   90.00
_cell.angle_gamma   90.00
#
_symmetry.space_group_name_H-M   'P 1'
#
loop_
_entity.id
_entity.type
_entity.pdbx_description
1 polymer ?
#
loop_
_entity_poly.entity_id
_entity_poly.type
_entity_poly.pdbx_seq_one_letter_code
_entity_poly.pdbx_strand_id
1 'polypeptide(L)' 'FELAGQLGMAPWQIDKARRQLQSWTPRGIATAVEAIAKADADVKGASSDPIFALEKALQTIAAARAQR' A
#
# COMPACT_ATOMS: atom_id res chain seq x y z
N PHE A 1 19.69 -1.31 15.48
CA PHE A 1 18.78 -1.03 16.61
C PHE A 1 18.35 0.44 16.69
N GLU A 2 19.16 1.42 16.28
CA GLU A 2 18.81 2.86 16.37
C GLU A 2 17.49 3.25 15.68
N LEU A 3 17.15 2.69 14.52
CA LEU A 3 15.91 3.03 13.81
C LEU A 3 14.63 2.58 14.56
N ALA A 4 14.73 1.55 15.41
CA ALA A 4 13.58 1.00 16.15
C ALA A 4 13.08 1.96 17.22
N GLY A 5 14.01 2.57 17.96
CA GLY A 5 13.69 3.56 18.99
C GLY A 5 13.05 4.83 18.42
N GLN A 6 13.43 5.24 17.20
CA GLN A 6 12.87 6.43 16.55
C GLN A 6 11.47 6.20 15.97
N LEU A 7 11.18 4.98 15.50
CA LEU A 7 9.88 4.64 14.89
C LEU A 7 8.87 4.06 15.87
N GLY A 8 9.25 3.82 17.14
CA GLY A 8 8.40 3.14 18.12
C GLY A 8 8.02 1.70 17.72
N MET A 9 8.80 1.08 16.84
CA MET A 9 8.53 -0.23 16.25
C MET A 9 9.40 -1.30 16.91
N ALA A 10 8.84 -2.50 17.12
CA ALA A 10 9.62 -3.66 17.50
C ALA A 10 10.63 -4.02 16.38
N PRO A 11 11.82 -4.54 16.70
CA PRO A 11 12.85 -4.85 15.70
C PRO A 11 12.34 -5.71 14.53
N TRP A 12 11.53 -6.73 14.82
CA TRP A 12 10.96 -7.61 13.80
C TRP A 12 10.03 -6.89 12.79
N GLN A 13 9.36 -5.81 13.21
CA GLN A 13 8.50 -5.01 12.32
C GLN A 13 9.33 -4.26 11.30
N ILE A 14 10.49 -3.73 11.70
CA ILE A 14 11.42 -3.04 10.80
C ILE A 14 12.00 -4.01 9.79
N ASP A 15 12.42 -5.20 10.23
CA ASP A 15 12.95 -6.23 9.33
C ASP A 15 11.90 -6.71 8.33
N LYS A 16 10.64 -6.81 8.77
CA LYS A 16 9.51 -7.10 7.88
C LYS A 16 9.29 -5.98 6.86
N ALA A 17 9.24 -4.72 7.32
CA ALA A 17 9.03 -3.56 6.45
C ALA A 17 10.15 -3.44 5.40
N ARG A 18 11.42 -3.56 5.81
CA ARG A 18 12.58 -3.53 4.90
C ARG A 18 12.49 -4.59 3.82
N ARG A 19 12.13 -5.83 4.17
CA ARG A 19 11.94 -6.93 3.21
C ARG A 19 10.81 -6.63 2.22
N GLN A 20 9.69 -6.10 2.68
CA GLN A 20 8.57 -5.74 1.81
C GLN A 20 8.94 -4.60 0.85
N LEU A 21 9.66 -3.58 1.34
CA LEU A 21 10.07 -2.39 0.58
C LEU A 21 11.03 -2.69 -0.57
N GLN A 22 11.73 -3.84 -0.57
CA GLN A 22 12.66 -4.21 -1.66
C GLN A 22 12.02 -4.23 -3.05
N SER A 23 10.69 -4.39 -3.13
CA SER A 23 9.93 -4.41 -4.38
C SER A 23 9.15 -3.13 -4.67
N TRP A 24 9.43 -2.04 -3.94
CA TRP A 24 8.67 -0.79 -4.04
C TRP A 24 9.57 0.40 -4.31
N THR A 25 9.07 1.34 -5.12
CA THR A 25 9.60 2.70 -5.25
C THR A 25 8.75 3.67 -4.43
N PRO A 26 9.27 4.83 -4.01
CA PRO A 26 8.47 5.83 -3.28
C PRO A 26 7.20 6.24 -4.03
N ARG A 27 7.29 6.42 -5.36
CA ARG A 27 6.15 6.72 -6.21
C ARG A 27 5.14 5.57 -6.27
N GLY A 28 5.61 4.34 -6.40
CA GLY A 28 4.75 3.16 -6.39
C GLY A 28 3.95 3.03 -5.10
N ILE A 29 4.58 3.33 -3.95
CA ILE A 29 3.89 3.34 -2.65
C ILE A 29 2.82 4.42 -2.60
N ALA A 30 3.12 5.66 -3.04
CA ALA A 30 2.14 6.74 -3.07
C ALA A 30 0.90 6.36 -3.91
N THR A 31 1.13 5.84 -5.13
CA THR A 31 0.04 5.35 -6.00
C THR A 31 -0.78 4.25 -5.33
N ALA A 32 -0.13 3.30 -4.64
CA ALA A 32 -0.83 2.22 -3.96
C ALA A 32 -1.70 2.73 -2.80
N VAL A 33 -1.20 3.70 -2.03
CA VAL A 33 -1.96 4.32 -0.93
C VAL A 33 -3.17 5.08 -1.46
N GLU A 34 -3.02 5.86 -2.52
CA GLU A 34 -4.12 6.57 -3.18
C GLU A 34 -5.18 5.60 -3.72
N ALA A 35 -4.76 4.49 -4.33
CA ALA A 35 -5.66 3.44 -4.81
C ALA A 35 -6.49 2.83 -3.68
N ILE A 36 -5.86 2.57 -2.52
CA ILE A 36 -6.56 2.07 -1.32
C ILE A 36 -7.55 3.10 -0.79
N ALA A 37 -7.15 4.37 -0.69
CA ALA A 37 -8.02 5.44 -0.22
C ALA A 37 -9.26 5.60 -1.13
N LYS A 38 -9.08 5.51 -2.45
CA LYS A 38 -10.20 5.53 -3.41
C LYS A 38 -11.12 4.33 -3.22
N ALA A 39 -10.55 3.13 -3.07
CA ALA A 39 -11.33 1.93 -2.83
C ALA A 39 -12.16 2.02 -1.53
N ASP A 40 -11.57 2.54 -0.44
CA ASP A 40 -12.27 2.73 0.84
C ASP A 40 -13.51 3.62 0.68
N ALA A 41 -13.39 4.73 -0.04
CA ALA A 41 -14.52 5.59 -0.35
C ALA A 41 -15.58 4.86 -1.19
N ASP A 42 -15.15 4.13 -2.23
CA ASP A 42 -16.03 3.43 -3.16
C ASP A 42 -16.85 2.33 -2.47
N VAL A 43 -16.22 1.52 -1.63
CA VAL A 43 -16.91 0.45 -0.90
C VAL A 43 -17.85 0.99 0.19
N LYS A 44 -17.65 2.23 0.64
CA LYS A 44 -18.53 2.93 1.60
C LYS A 44 -19.71 3.64 0.94
N GLY A 45 -19.93 3.43 -0.36
CA GLY A 45 -21.10 3.93 -1.08
C GLY A 45 -20.79 5.06 -2.08
N ALA A 46 -19.51 5.36 -2.34
CA ALA A 46 -19.14 6.26 -3.44
C ALA A 46 -19.11 5.56 -4.83
N SER A 47 -19.36 4.24 -4.88
CA SER A 47 -19.49 3.45 -6.11
C SER A 47 -20.76 2.60 -6.10
N SER A 48 -21.31 2.34 -7.30
CA SER A 48 -22.42 1.40 -7.50
C SER A 48 -21.97 -0.06 -7.55
N ASP A 49 -20.66 -0.32 -7.70
CA ASP A 49 -20.07 -1.66 -7.68
C ASP A 49 -18.83 -1.67 -6.75
N PRO A 50 -19.01 -2.09 -5.49
CA PRO A 50 -17.92 -2.20 -4.51
C PRO A 50 -16.90 -3.29 -4.84
N ILE A 51 -17.31 -4.38 -5.50
CA ILE A 51 -16.42 -5.50 -5.82
C ILE A 51 -15.47 -5.06 -6.92
N PHE A 52 -16.01 -4.46 -7.98
CA PHE A 52 -15.20 -3.92 -9.06
C PHE A 52 -14.24 -2.82 -8.59
N ALA A 53 -14.65 -1.99 -7.62
CA ALA A 53 -13.77 -0.99 -7.03
C ALA A 53 -12.55 -1.62 -6.35
N LEU A 54 -12.73 -2.74 -5.64
CA LEU A 54 -11.64 -3.49 -5.02
C LEU A 54 -10.72 -4.12 -6.08
N GLU A 55 -11.28 -4.73 -7.12
CA GLU A 55 -10.50 -5.31 -8.22
C GLU A 55 -9.62 -4.26 -8.91
N LYS A 56 -10.19 -3.10 -9.20
CA LYS A 56 -9.46 -1.97 -9.80
C LYS A 56 -8.32 -1.47 -8.91
N ALA A 57 -8.54 -1.43 -7.60
CA ALA A 57 -7.49 -1.05 -6.66
C ALA A 57 -6.36 -2.08 -6.63
N LEU A 58 -6.67 -3.37 -6.60
CA LEU A 58 -5.67 -4.44 -6.66
C LEU A 58 -4.85 -4.40 -7.95
N GLN A 59 -5.49 -4.19 -9.10
CA GLN A 59 -4.79 -4.02 -10.39
C GLN A 59 -3.84 -2.82 -10.34
N THR A 60 -4.28 -1.69 -9.79
CA THR A 60 -3.48 -0.47 -9.66
C THR A 60 -2.27 -0.69 -8.75
N ILE A 61 -2.46 -1.33 -7.59
CA ILE A 61 -1.40 -1.65 -6.63
C ILE A 61 -0.37 -2.60 -7.25
N ALA A 62 -0.82 -3.63 -7.96
CA ALA A 62 0.05 -4.59 -8.62
C ALA A 62 0.90 -3.92 -9.72
N ALA A 63 0.29 -3.06 -10.53
CA ALA A 63 1.00 -2.28 -11.55
C ALA A 63 2.03 -1.32 -10.92
N ALA A 64 1.66 -0.62 -9.84
CA ALA A 64 2.53 0.31 -9.13
C ALA A 64 3.76 -0.39 -8.52
N ARG A 65 3.62 -1.66 -8.12
CA ARG A 65 4.73 -2.50 -7.62
C ARG A 65 5.66 -2.97 -8.74
N ALA A 66 5.15 -3.18 -9.95
CA ALA A 66 5.93 -3.66 -11.10
C ALA A 66 6.75 -2.56 -11.80
N GLN A 67 6.38 -1.30 -11.62
CA GLN A 67 7.12 -0.14 -12.12
C GLN A 67 8.36 0.13 -11.27
N ARG A 68 9.47 -0.54 -11.62
CA ARG A 68 10.79 -0.35 -11.00
C ARG A 68 11.73 0.43 -11.90
#